data_AF-A0A4Q5RPC3-F1
#
_entry.id   AF-A0A4Q5RPC3-F1
#
_cell.length_a   1.000
_cell.length_b   1.000
_cell.length_c   1.000
_cell.angle_alpha   90.00
_cell.angle_beta   90.00
_cell.angle_gamma   90.00
#
_symmetry.space_group_name_H-M   'P 1'
#
loop_
_entity.id
_entity.type
_entity.pdbx_description
1 polymer ?
#
loop_
_entity_poly.entity_id
_entity_poly.type
_entity_poly.pdbx_seq_one_letter_code
_entity_poly.pdbx_strand_id
1 'polypeptide(L)'
;MSISDAQILAFARRVRPSSNCTALEARVVDFLKSGPHAESVDELIYGRTVETNISDYLIDDRRLIVELKAVSGDSAGRVAALFREALDQEPRMFAVGRMSIQPILRARANGEEINSRLVHIAGRAVRQLLQKANKQILATRDHFEIPNAAGLVVLAVERGKATEAGVIAYAVRHAIFSEKTPLTGIDYVWVTMENHTIRLPDGGLGYPEMLIWRRAHRPQRLEALVGNMLDAWSSQQGDELVHVDHTQGWDSLSPAETCWRNDLDIYGPSFNRSETGPSPQSGKTRISPTTSS
;
A
#
# COMPACT_ATOMS: atom_id res chain seq x y z
N MET A 1 -16.44 10.87 -10.79
CA MET A 1 -15.00 10.85 -11.10
C MET A 1 -14.88 10.60 -12.59
N SER A 2 -14.12 11.40 -13.34
CA SER A 2 -13.71 10.98 -14.69
C SER A 2 -12.51 10.05 -14.55
N ILE A 3 -12.48 8.97 -15.33
CA ILE A 3 -11.40 7.96 -15.40
C ILE A 3 -10.06 8.59 -15.86
N SER A 4 -10.04 9.87 -16.25
CA SER A 4 -8.92 10.57 -16.90
C SER A 4 -7.75 11.03 -16.02
N ASP A 5 -7.81 10.87 -14.69
CA ASP A 5 -6.89 11.56 -13.75
C ASP A 5 -5.87 10.63 -13.06
N ALA A 6 -5.79 9.37 -13.47
CA ALA A 6 -4.77 8.41 -13.05
C ALA A 6 -4.63 7.32 -14.13
N GLN A 7 -3.41 6.84 -14.40
CA GLN A 7 -3.19 5.58 -15.11
C GLN A 7 -2.68 4.56 -14.11
N ILE A 8 -3.33 3.41 -14.10
CA ILE A 8 -2.75 2.23 -13.48
C ILE A 8 -1.99 1.52 -14.59
N LEU A 9 -0.69 1.35 -14.41
CA LEU A 9 0.18 0.56 -15.25
C LEU A 9 0.51 -0.74 -14.50
N ALA A 10 1.02 -1.74 -15.19
CA ALA A 10 1.52 -2.94 -14.52
C ALA A 10 2.73 -3.49 -15.26
N PHE A 11 3.77 -3.88 -14.53
CA PHE A 11 4.86 -4.63 -15.16
C PHE A 11 4.42 -6.07 -15.34
N ALA A 12 4.64 -6.60 -16.55
CA ALA A 12 4.45 -8.01 -16.78
C ALA A 12 5.60 -8.80 -16.13
N ARG A 13 5.28 -9.84 -15.35
CA ARG A 13 6.28 -10.74 -14.78
C ARG A 13 6.61 -11.81 -15.81
N ARG A 14 7.65 -11.61 -16.62
CA ARG A 14 8.32 -12.74 -17.27
C ARG A 14 9.47 -13.26 -16.41
N VAL A 15 10.07 -12.42 -15.57
CA VAL A 15 11.19 -12.77 -14.69
C VAL A 15 10.83 -12.46 -13.24
N ARG A 16 11.17 -13.35 -12.29
CA ARG A 16 11.14 -12.99 -10.86
C ARG A 16 12.12 -11.82 -10.67
N PRO A 17 11.76 -10.72 -9.99
CA PRO A 17 12.77 -9.84 -9.40
C PRO A 17 13.71 -10.77 -8.65
N SER A 18 14.97 -10.77 -9.08
CA SER A 18 15.90 -11.86 -8.83
C SER A 18 15.83 -12.36 -7.39
N SER A 19 16.09 -13.65 -7.19
CA SER A 19 16.30 -14.32 -5.91
C SER A 19 17.33 -13.67 -4.96
N ASN A 20 17.85 -12.50 -5.31
CA ASN A 20 18.72 -11.68 -4.50
C ASN A 20 17.84 -10.91 -3.51
N CYS A 21 18.10 -11.09 -2.22
CA CYS A 21 17.40 -10.49 -1.07
C CYS A 21 17.47 -8.93 -1.00
N THR A 22 17.64 -8.23 -2.11
CA THR A 22 17.75 -6.78 -2.16
C THR A 22 16.37 -6.13 -2.05
N ALA A 23 16.23 -5.24 -1.06
CA ALA A 23 15.05 -4.41 -0.83
C ALA A 23 14.58 -3.68 -2.09
N LEU A 24 13.27 -3.55 -2.31
CA LEU A 24 12.70 -2.84 -3.46
C LEU A 24 13.20 -1.40 -3.50
N GLU A 25 13.27 -0.75 -2.34
CA GLU A 25 13.82 0.60 -2.18
C GLU A 25 15.25 0.70 -2.71
N ALA A 26 16.12 -0.25 -2.33
CA ALA A 26 17.51 -0.28 -2.79
C ALA A 26 17.61 -0.47 -4.31
N ARG A 27 16.76 -1.31 -4.92
CA ARG A 27 16.74 -1.48 -6.38
C ARG A 27 16.29 -0.21 -7.08
N VAL A 28 15.31 0.51 -6.53
CA VAL A 28 14.87 1.81 -7.07
C VAL A 28 15.97 2.86 -6.94
N VAL A 29 16.73 2.86 -5.83
CA VAL A 29 17.92 3.71 -5.69
C VAL A 29 18.95 3.42 -6.78
N ASP A 30 19.29 2.14 -6.98
CA ASP A 30 20.26 1.74 -8.02
C ASP A 30 19.78 2.16 -9.41
N PHE A 31 18.49 2.05 -9.69
CA PHE A 31 17.88 2.54 -10.93
C PHE A 31 18.05 4.05 -11.10
N LEU A 32 17.62 4.84 -10.12
CA LEU A 32 17.68 6.30 -10.19
C LEU A 32 19.13 6.78 -10.40
N LYS A 33 20.10 6.13 -9.75
CA LYS A 33 21.53 6.42 -9.91
C LYS A 33 22.09 6.03 -11.29
N SER A 34 21.49 5.05 -11.96
CA SER A 34 21.92 4.60 -13.29
C SER A 34 21.39 5.49 -14.43
N GLY A 35 20.44 6.37 -14.14
CA GLY A 35 19.83 7.26 -15.12
C GLY A 35 20.83 8.27 -15.70
N PRO A 36 20.73 8.60 -17.00
CA PRO A 36 21.54 9.65 -17.58
C PRO A 36 21.22 11.00 -16.92
N HIS A 37 22.25 11.78 -16.61
CA HIS A 37 22.13 13.09 -15.92
C HIS A 37 21.44 13.01 -14.54
N ALA A 38 21.48 11.85 -13.88
CA ALA A 38 21.05 11.73 -12.50
C ALA A 38 22.10 12.32 -11.54
N GLU A 39 21.64 13.17 -10.64
CA GLU A 39 22.45 13.76 -9.57
C GLU A 39 21.85 13.34 -8.22
N SER A 40 22.65 12.70 -7.37
CA SER A 40 22.29 12.51 -5.97
C SER A 40 22.45 13.85 -5.24
N VAL A 41 21.37 14.33 -4.63
CA VAL A 41 21.40 15.61 -3.91
C VAL A 41 22.36 15.54 -2.73
N ASP A 42 22.37 14.43 -1.99
CA ASP A 42 23.28 14.22 -0.86
C ASP A 42 24.75 14.38 -1.27
N GLU A 43 25.12 13.90 -2.46
CA GLU A 43 26.47 14.05 -3.00
C GLU A 43 26.77 15.50 -3.41
N LEU A 44 25.80 16.23 -3.98
CA LEU A 44 25.94 17.63 -4.36
C LEU A 44 26.12 18.57 -3.16
N ILE A 45 25.47 18.27 -2.05
CA ILE A 45 25.50 19.09 -0.83
C ILE A 45 26.54 18.59 0.18
N TYR A 46 27.31 17.55 -0.16
CA TYR A 46 28.32 17.00 0.73
C TYR A 46 29.31 18.08 1.19
N GLY A 47 29.46 18.22 2.51
CA GLY A 47 30.32 19.24 3.12
C GLY A 47 29.69 20.65 3.22
N ARG A 48 28.42 20.82 2.84
CA ARG A 48 27.65 22.07 3.03
C ARG A 48 26.60 21.88 4.13
N THR A 49 26.41 22.91 4.96
CA THR A 49 25.31 22.93 5.92
C THR A 49 24.05 23.35 5.19
N VAL A 50 23.10 22.42 5.06
CA VAL A 50 21.76 22.69 4.57
C VAL A 50 20.80 22.66 5.76
N GLU A 51 20.07 23.75 5.98
CA GLU A 51 19.17 23.88 7.14
C GLU A 51 17.86 23.10 6.98
N THR A 52 17.54 22.67 5.75
CA THR A 52 16.28 22.02 5.39
C THR A 52 16.52 20.65 4.74
N ASN A 53 15.62 19.70 4.98
CA ASN A 53 15.65 18.43 4.27
C ASN A 53 15.30 18.67 2.79
N ILE A 54 16.20 18.27 1.91
CA ILE A 54 16.06 18.33 0.44
C ILE A 54 15.60 16.94 -0.06
N SER A 55 15.23 16.86 -1.34
CA SER A 55 14.86 15.60 -1.98
C SER A 55 16.06 14.75 -2.35
N ASP A 56 15.85 13.49 -2.67
CA ASP A 56 16.93 12.53 -2.90
C ASP A 56 17.69 12.73 -4.23
N TYR A 57 16.99 13.02 -5.34
CA TYR A 57 17.60 13.06 -6.68
C TYR A 57 17.08 14.20 -7.57
N LEU A 58 17.95 14.62 -8.49
CA LEU A 58 17.62 15.44 -9.67
C LEU A 58 17.92 14.63 -10.92
N ILE A 59 16.99 14.55 -11.88
CA ILE A 59 17.18 13.80 -13.14
C ILE A 59 16.74 14.62 -14.36
N ASP A 60 17.21 14.20 -15.54
CA ASP A 60 16.96 14.87 -16.84
C ASP A 60 17.33 16.35 -16.83
N ASP A 61 18.61 16.66 -16.60
CA ASP A 61 19.12 18.04 -16.50
C ASP A 61 18.34 18.88 -15.47
N ARG A 62 18.03 18.27 -14.32
CA ARG A 62 17.28 18.86 -13.20
C ARG A 62 15.85 19.29 -13.54
N ARG A 63 15.26 18.76 -14.61
CA ARG A 63 13.85 19.00 -14.97
C ARG A 63 12.88 18.24 -14.08
N LEU A 64 13.36 17.21 -13.39
CA LEU A 64 12.56 16.37 -12.51
C LEU A 64 13.29 16.21 -11.16
N ILE A 65 12.61 16.61 -10.09
CA ILE A 65 13.02 16.40 -8.70
C ILE A 65 12.35 15.12 -8.22
N VAL A 66 13.12 14.15 -7.76
CA VAL A 66 12.62 12.85 -7.34
C VAL A 66 12.81 12.67 -5.84
N GLU A 67 11.73 12.31 -5.16
CA GLU A 67 11.73 11.92 -3.75
C GLU A 67 11.28 10.47 -3.60
N LEU A 68 12.13 9.62 -3.02
CA LEU A 68 11.84 8.22 -2.77
C LEU A 68 11.37 8.00 -1.33
N LYS A 69 10.27 7.27 -1.14
CA LYS A 69 9.78 6.85 0.17
C LYS A 69 9.40 5.38 0.18
N ALA A 70 10.02 4.62 1.07
CA ALA A 70 9.51 3.31 1.43
C ALA A 70 8.20 3.43 2.23
N VAL A 71 7.17 2.72 1.78
CA VAL A 71 5.89 2.63 2.50
C VAL A 71 6.06 1.63 3.64
N SER A 72 6.48 2.14 4.79
CA SER A 72 6.55 1.42 6.05
C SER A 72 5.37 1.80 6.94
N GLY A 73 4.59 0.81 7.37
CA GLY A 73 3.49 1.04 8.28
C GLY A 73 2.58 -0.17 8.41
N ASP A 74 2.51 -0.72 9.62
CA ASP A 74 1.47 -1.67 9.95
C ASP A 74 0.19 -0.91 10.29
N SER A 75 -0.72 -0.83 9.32
CA SER A 75 -2.07 -0.33 9.56
C SER A 75 -3.04 -1.44 9.96
N ALA A 76 -2.62 -2.70 9.91
CA ALA A 76 -3.49 -3.85 10.11
C ALA A 76 -4.10 -3.86 11.50
N GLY A 77 -3.32 -3.57 12.54
CA GLY A 77 -3.84 -3.49 13.92
C GLY A 77 -4.93 -2.42 14.08
N ARG A 78 -4.77 -1.25 13.47
CA ARG A 78 -5.75 -0.14 13.53
C ARG A 78 -6.99 -0.42 12.70
N VAL A 79 -6.80 -0.99 11.51
CA VAL A 79 -7.90 -1.42 10.62
C VAL A 79 -8.70 -2.54 11.27
N ALA A 80 -8.04 -3.53 11.86
CA ALA A 80 -8.69 -4.63 12.57
C ALA A 80 -9.47 -4.14 13.80
N ALA A 81 -8.93 -3.19 14.56
CA ALA A 81 -9.62 -2.59 15.69
C ALA A 81 -10.91 -1.86 15.25
N LEU A 82 -10.82 -0.99 14.23
CA LEU A 82 -11.99 -0.27 13.71
C LEU A 82 -13.02 -1.24 13.12
N PHE A 83 -12.57 -2.26 12.40
CA PHE A 83 -13.47 -3.26 11.84
C PHE A 83 -14.18 -4.06 12.94
N ARG A 84 -13.46 -4.46 14.00
CA ARG A 84 -14.06 -5.14 15.15
C ARG A 84 -15.08 -4.25 15.86
N GLU A 85 -14.76 -2.98 16.09
CA GLU A 85 -15.70 -2.01 16.65
C GLU A 85 -16.97 -1.90 15.79
N ALA A 86 -16.84 -1.89 14.46
CA ALA A 86 -17.99 -1.87 13.55
C ALA A 86 -18.79 -3.20 13.57
N LEU A 87 -18.14 -4.34 13.82
CA LEU A 87 -18.81 -5.64 13.96
C LEU A 87 -19.58 -5.75 15.29
N ASP A 88 -19.03 -5.23 16.39
CA ASP A 88 -19.61 -5.34 17.73
C ASP A 88 -20.95 -4.60 17.89
N GLN A 89 -21.26 -3.64 17.00
CA GLN A 89 -22.50 -2.85 17.02
C GLN A 89 -23.71 -3.53 16.33
N GLU A 90 -23.55 -4.74 15.79
CA GLU A 90 -24.56 -5.40 14.97
C GLU A 90 -24.80 -6.88 15.33
N PRO A 91 -25.91 -7.49 14.88
CA PRO A 91 -26.21 -8.91 15.11
C PRO A 91 -25.05 -9.80 14.65
N ARG A 92 -24.73 -10.81 15.45
CA ARG A 92 -23.56 -11.69 15.26
C ARG A 92 -23.48 -12.23 13.84
N MET A 93 -22.48 -11.76 13.10
CA MET A 93 -22.06 -12.34 11.83
C MET A 93 -21.16 -13.55 12.12
N PHE A 94 -21.51 -14.70 11.57
CA PHE A 94 -20.65 -15.88 11.58
C PHE A 94 -19.84 -15.91 10.28
N ALA A 95 -18.54 -15.60 10.38
CA ALA A 95 -17.58 -15.81 9.31
C ALA A 95 -16.70 -17.01 9.68
N VAL A 96 -16.60 -18.00 8.78
CA VAL A 96 -15.72 -19.15 8.95
C VAL A 96 -14.64 -19.08 7.87
N GLY A 97 -13.37 -19.09 8.28
CA GLY A 97 -12.22 -19.01 7.38
C GLY A 97 -11.81 -17.57 7.02
N ARG A 98 -10.93 -17.45 6.01
CA ARG A 98 -10.42 -16.15 5.54
C ARG A 98 -11.42 -15.51 4.58
N MET A 99 -11.94 -14.34 4.94
CA MET A 99 -12.85 -13.58 4.10
C MET A 99 -12.30 -12.18 3.85
N SER A 100 -12.48 -11.68 2.63
CA SER A 100 -12.24 -10.26 2.34
C SER A 100 -13.22 -9.39 3.14
N ILE A 101 -12.77 -8.21 3.57
CA ILE A 101 -13.62 -7.24 4.26
C ILE A 101 -14.72 -6.68 3.34
N GLN A 102 -14.49 -6.67 2.02
CA GLN A 102 -15.37 -5.99 1.07
C GLN A 102 -16.78 -6.61 0.97
N PRO A 103 -16.96 -7.95 0.85
CA PRO A 103 -18.28 -8.58 0.92
C PRO A 103 -19.06 -8.24 2.20
N ILE A 104 -18.36 -8.18 3.34
CA ILE A 104 -18.97 -7.86 4.64
C ILE A 104 -19.50 -6.42 4.65
N LEU A 105 -18.70 -5.48 4.14
CA LEU A 105 -19.10 -4.07 4.06
C LEU A 105 -20.23 -3.88 3.04
N ARG A 106 -20.19 -4.53 1.88
CA ARG A 106 -21.25 -4.42 0.85
C ARG A 106 -22.62 -4.89 1.35
N ALA A 107 -22.66 -5.82 2.28
CA ALA A 107 -23.90 -6.32 2.86
C ALA A 107 -24.51 -5.39 3.94
N ARG A 108 -23.85 -4.26 4.26
CA ARG A 108 -24.25 -3.35 5.34
C ARG A 108 -24.83 -2.04 4.84
N ALA A 109 -25.81 -1.51 5.59
CA ALA A 109 -26.43 -0.23 5.31
C ALA A 109 -25.46 0.97 5.41
N ASN A 110 -24.50 0.91 6.34
CA ASN A 110 -23.44 1.92 6.52
C ASN A 110 -22.06 1.45 6.00
N GLY A 111 -22.03 0.40 5.17
CA GLY A 111 -20.80 -0.23 4.71
C GLY A 111 -19.85 0.71 3.97
N GLU A 112 -20.38 1.65 3.19
CA GLU A 112 -19.59 2.64 2.46
C GLU A 112 -18.89 3.64 3.39
N GLU A 113 -19.58 4.09 4.45
CA GLU A 113 -19.01 4.98 5.46
C GLU A 113 -17.88 4.27 6.22
N ILE A 114 -18.11 3.03 6.65
CA ILE A 114 -17.10 2.21 7.33
C ILE A 114 -15.91 1.98 6.39
N ASN A 115 -16.14 1.63 5.12
CA ASN A 115 -15.09 1.45 4.13
C ASN A 115 -14.26 2.73 3.96
N SER A 116 -14.91 3.89 3.85
CA SER A 116 -14.24 5.18 3.76
C SER A 116 -13.36 5.47 4.98
N ARG A 117 -13.85 5.20 6.19
CA ARG A 117 -13.07 5.35 7.44
C ARG A 117 -11.88 4.39 7.51
N LEU A 118 -12.07 3.12 7.12
CA LEU A 118 -11.01 2.10 7.08
C LEU A 118 -9.91 2.50 6.11
N VAL A 119 -10.28 2.85 4.88
CA VAL A 119 -9.33 3.30 3.85
C VAL A 119 -8.63 4.59 4.29
N HIS A 120 -9.35 5.52 4.94
CA HIS A 120 -8.75 6.72 5.47
C HIS A 120 -7.68 6.39 6.53
N ILE A 121 -7.98 5.54 7.51
CA ILE A 121 -7.03 5.16 8.57
C ILE A 121 -5.82 4.40 7.99
N ALA A 122 -6.07 3.47 7.08
CA ALA A 122 -5.04 2.67 6.43
C ALA A 122 -4.10 3.54 5.59
N GLY A 123 -4.66 4.51 4.87
CA GLY A 123 -3.93 5.44 4.00
C GLY A 123 -3.19 6.58 4.73
N ARG A 124 -3.31 6.71 6.06
CA ARG A 124 -2.73 7.85 6.80
C ARG A 124 -1.22 7.95 6.64
N ALA A 125 -0.51 6.81 6.70
CA ALA A 125 0.94 6.77 6.56
C ALA A 125 1.37 7.31 5.17
N VAL A 126 0.71 6.85 4.11
CA VAL A 126 0.94 7.32 2.73
C VAL A 126 0.74 8.84 2.63
N ARG A 127 -0.35 9.39 3.19
CA ARG A 127 -0.58 10.84 3.17
C ARG A 127 0.51 11.64 3.90
N GLN A 128 1.02 11.12 5.01
CA GLN A 128 2.12 11.76 5.75
C GLN A 128 3.44 11.71 4.97
N LEU A 129 3.72 10.61 4.27
CA LEU A 129 4.88 10.51 3.37
C LEU A 129 4.80 11.56 2.26
N LEU A 130 3.64 11.69 1.60
CA LEU A 130 3.43 12.69 0.55
C LEU A 130 3.55 14.13 1.07
N GLN A 131 3.04 14.43 2.27
CA GLN A 131 3.21 15.76 2.87
C GLN A 131 4.68 16.11 3.13
N LYS A 132 5.48 15.14 3.57
CA LYS A 132 6.92 15.33 3.77
C LYS A 132 7.65 15.52 2.44
N ALA A 133 7.39 14.63 1.48
CA ALA A 133 7.96 14.70 0.14
C ALA A 133 7.67 16.04 -0.55
N ASN A 134 6.43 16.54 -0.43
CA ASN A 134 6.07 17.85 -0.96
C ASN A 134 6.95 18.98 -0.40
N LYS A 135 7.25 18.98 0.90
CA LYS A 135 8.12 19.99 1.51
C LYS A 135 9.56 19.87 1.01
N GLN A 136 10.07 18.65 0.90
CA GLN A 136 11.42 18.38 0.41
C GLN A 136 11.57 18.82 -1.05
N ILE A 137 10.59 18.50 -1.91
CA ILE A 137 10.61 18.92 -3.32
C ILE A 137 10.59 20.44 -3.46
N LEU A 138 9.73 21.14 -2.70
CA LEU A 138 9.71 22.61 -2.71
C LEU A 138 11.04 23.20 -2.23
N ALA A 139 11.60 22.69 -1.13
CA ALA A 139 12.90 23.13 -0.63
C ALA A 139 14.03 22.88 -1.64
N THR A 140 13.98 21.76 -2.38
CA THR A 140 14.93 21.43 -3.44
C THR A 140 14.82 22.40 -4.60
N ARG A 141 13.59 22.70 -5.02
CA ARG A 141 13.28 23.62 -6.09
C ARG A 141 13.85 25.01 -5.81
N ASP A 142 13.67 25.47 -4.58
CA ASP A 142 14.17 26.76 -4.12
C ASP A 142 15.70 26.76 -3.98
N HIS A 143 16.28 25.70 -3.38
CA HIS A 143 17.73 25.61 -3.15
C HIS A 143 18.56 25.60 -4.43
N PHE A 144 18.09 24.90 -5.46
CA PHE A 144 18.80 24.79 -6.74
C PHE A 144 18.34 25.81 -7.79
N GLU A 145 17.44 26.73 -7.43
CA GLU A 145 16.89 27.75 -8.33
C GLU A 145 16.28 27.18 -9.62
N ILE A 146 15.55 26.07 -9.50
CA ILE A 146 14.93 25.33 -10.62
C ILE A 146 13.38 25.40 -10.58
N PRO A 147 12.77 26.60 -10.62
CA PRO A 147 11.33 26.79 -10.37
C PRO A 147 10.39 26.02 -11.32
N ASN A 148 10.91 25.63 -12.49
CA ASN A 148 10.16 24.90 -13.52
C ASN A 148 10.31 23.37 -13.43
N ALA A 149 11.10 22.86 -12.46
CA ALA A 149 11.29 21.43 -12.29
C ALA A 149 10.03 20.77 -11.72
N ALA A 150 9.59 19.69 -12.37
CA ALA A 150 8.48 18.89 -11.90
C ALA A 150 8.89 18.07 -10.66
N GLY A 151 7.93 17.82 -9.77
CA GLY A 151 8.12 16.93 -8.63
C GLY A 151 7.55 15.55 -8.87
N LEU A 152 8.37 14.53 -8.66
CA LEU A 152 7.98 13.12 -8.65
C LEU A 152 8.21 12.54 -7.26
N VAL A 153 7.18 11.88 -6.72
CA VAL A 153 7.34 11.01 -5.55
C VAL A 153 7.30 9.55 -5.99
N VAL A 154 8.30 8.78 -5.59
CA VAL A 154 8.33 7.33 -5.77
C VAL A 154 8.00 6.66 -4.45
N LEU A 155 6.91 5.88 -4.42
CA LEU A 155 6.49 5.09 -3.27
C LEU A 155 6.85 3.64 -3.50
N ALA A 156 7.83 3.13 -2.75
CA ALA A 156 8.24 1.73 -2.81
C ALA A 156 7.46 0.90 -1.76
N VAL A 157 6.68 -0.07 -2.23
CA VAL A 157 5.86 -0.95 -1.37
C VAL A 157 6.43 -2.37 -1.37
N GLU A 158 7.27 -2.64 -0.39
CA GLU A 158 7.96 -3.92 -0.26
C GLU A 158 7.03 -5.09 0.05
N ARG A 159 7.50 -6.30 -0.28
CA ARG A 159 6.86 -7.55 0.14
C ARG A 159 6.73 -7.62 1.67
N GLY A 160 5.61 -8.19 2.13
CA GLY A 160 5.34 -8.39 3.56
C GLY A 160 4.77 -7.15 4.27
N LYS A 161 4.61 -6.01 3.57
CA LYS A 161 3.86 -4.87 4.10
C LYS A 161 2.35 -5.07 3.88
N ALA A 162 1.55 -4.87 4.92
CA ALA A 162 0.11 -5.10 4.95
C ALA A 162 -0.73 -4.00 4.26
N THR A 163 -0.13 -3.15 3.43
CA THR A 163 -0.84 -2.03 2.80
C THR A 163 -1.36 -2.42 1.42
N GLU A 164 -2.69 -2.47 1.28
CA GLU A 164 -3.40 -2.78 0.03
C GLU A 164 -3.20 -1.71 -1.05
N ALA A 165 -3.07 -2.13 -2.31
CA ALA A 165 -2.87 -1.24 -3.44
C ALA A 165 -4.00 -0.20 -3.58
N GLY A 166 -5.26 -0.62 -3.45
CA GLY A 166 -6.42 0.27 -3.50
C GLY A 166 -6.42 1.31 -2.38
N VAL A 167 -5.88 0.98 -1.20
CA VAL A 167 -5.70 1.92 -0.10
C VAL A 167 -4.66 2.98 -0.45
N ILE A 168 -3.53 2.57 -1.03
CA ILE A 168 -2.47 3.49 -1.46
C ILE A 168 -3.00 4.44 -2.52
N ALA A 169 -3.64 3.92 -3.56
CA ALA A 169 -4.18 4.73 -4.63
C ALA A 169 -5.24 5.73 -4.14
N TYR A 170 -6.15 5.29 -3.26
CA TYR A 170 -7.10 6.20 -2.62
C TYR A 170 -6.38 7.27 -1.81
N ALA A 171 -5.37 6.90 -1.01
CA ALA A 171 -4.64 7.83 -0.16
C ALA A 171 -3.88 8.87 -0.97
N VAL A 172 -3.21 8.45 -2.05
CA VAL A 172 -2.50 9.32 -2.99
C VAL A 172 -3.48 10.28 -3.65
N ARG A 173 -4.58 9.76 -4.20
CA ARG A 173 -5.62 10.59 -4.83
C ARG A 173 -6.17 11.62 -3.85
N HIS A 174 -6.58 11.18 -2.66
CA HIS A 174 -7.13 12.10 -1.65
C HIS A 174 -6.12 13.17 -1.24
N ALA A 175 -4.82 12.86 -1.21
CA ALA A 175 -3.79 13.82 -0.85
C ALA A 175 -3.50 14.83 -1.97
N ILE A 176 -3.25 14.35 -3.20
CA ILE A 176 -2.89 15.22 -4.34
C ILE A 176 -4.05 16.13 -4.72
N PHE A 177 -5.27 15.61 -4.73
CA PHE A 177 -6.47 16.37 -5.12
C PHE A 177 -7.17 17.05 -3.94
N SER A 178 -6.52 17.14 -2.77
CA SER A 178 -7.08 17.87 -1.64
C SER A 178 -7.03 19.39 -1.88
N GLU A 179 -8.18 20.05 -1.84
CA GLU A 179 -8.26 21.51 -1.87
C GLU A 179 -7.82 22.15 -0.54
N LYS A 180 -7.98 21.44 0.59
CA LYS A 180 -7.67 21.97 1.92
C LYS A 180 -6.17 22.02 2.21
N THR A 181 -5.41 21.09 1.66
CA THR A 181 -3.96 21.00 1.87
C THR A 181 -3.32 20.60 0.54
N PRO A 182 -3.24 21.54 -0.41
CA PRO A 182 -2.76 21.24 -1.74
C PRO A 182 -1.27 20.90 -1.70
N LEU A 183 -0.92 19.72 -2.24
CA LEU A 183 0.46 19.30 -2.42
C LEU A 183 1.00 19.85 -3.76
N THR A 184 1.37 21.13 -3.77
CA THR A 184 1.76 21.89 -4.97
C THR A 184 3.17 21.59 -5.49
N GLY A 185 4.00 20.93 -4.69
CA GLY A 185 5.33 20.47 -5.10
C GLY A 185 5.28 19.15 -5.87
N ILE A 186 4.16 18.43 -5.86
CA ILE A 186 4.05 17.08 -6.44
C ILE A 186 3.21 17.12 -7.72
N ASP A 187 3.84 16.79 -8.84
CA ASP A 187 3.21 16.68 -10.16
C ASP A 187 2.85 15.23 -10.47
N TYR A 188 3.74 14.30 -10.10
CA TYR A 188 3.64 12.87 -10.34
C TYR A 188 3.86 12.07 -9.05
N VAL A 189 3.13 10.96 -8.92
CA VAL A 189 3.39 9.92 -7.95
C VAL A 189 3.46 8.59 -8.66
N TRP A 190 4.61 7.95 -8.56
CA TRP A 190 4.84 6.60 -9.02
C TRP A 190 4.83 5.66 -7.81
N VAL A 191 3.98 4.65 -7.82
CA VAL A 191 3.94 3.60 -6.79
C VAL A 191 4.38 2.29 -7.41
N THR A 192 5.51 1.76 -6.94
CA THR A 192 5.99 0.42 -7.29
C THR A 192 5.75 -0.55 -6.16
N MET A 193 5.24 -1.74 -6.47
CA MET A 193 4.69 -2.65 -5.47
C MET A 193 5.10 -4.11 -5.68
N GLU A 194 5.62 -4.74 -4.63
CA GLU A 194 5.93 -6.18 -4.63
C GLU A 194 5.07 -7.01 -3.66
N ASN A 195 4.16 -6.35 -2.92
CA ASN A 195 3.23 -7.01 -2.02
C ASN A 195 1.91 -7.46 -2.70
N HIS A 196 1.67 -7.04 -3.94
CA HIS A 196 0.51 -7.43 -4.76
C HIS A 196 0.97 -7.95 -6.11
N THR A 197 0.08 -8.69 -6.77
CA THR A 197 0.22 -9.13 -8.15
C THR A 197 -1.07 -8.85 -8.91
N ILE A 198 -0.95 -8.61 -10.21
CA ILE A 198 -2.08 -8.46 -11.13
C ILE A 198 -2.02 -9.56 -12.19
N ARG A 199 -3.17 -10.02 -12.68
CA ARG A 199 -3.20 -10.93 -13.84
C ARG A 199 -3.09 -10.12 -15.12
N LEU A 200 -2.19 -10.53 -16.01
CA LEU A 200 -1.93 -9.91 -17.29
C LEU A 200 -2.86 -10.45 -18.39
N PRO A 201 -2.96 -9.77 -19.56
CA PRO A 201 -3.77 -10.25 -20.68
C PRO A 201 -3.39 -11.63 -21.21
N ASP A 202 -2.12 -12.03 -21.10
CA ASP A 202 -1.61 -13.34 -21.50
C ASP A 202 -1.85 -14.45 -20.45
N GLY A 203 -2.49 -14.10 -19.32
CA GLY A 203 -2.74 -15.01 -18.20
C GLY A 203 -1.59 -15.11 -17.20
N GLY A 204 -0.44 -14.47 -17.48
CA GLY A 204 0.66 -14.33 -16.54
C GLY A 204 0.30 -13.48 -15.32
N LEU A 205 1.20 -13.43 -14.35
CA LEU A 205 1.12 -12.48 -13.24
C LEU A 205 2.03 -11.29 -13.51
N GLY A 206 1.82 -10.18 -12.83
CA GLY A 206 2.62 -8.96 -12.93
C GLY A 206 2.69 -8.25 -11.59
N TYR A 207 3.65 -7.35 -11.41
CA TYR A 207 3.70 -6.45 -10.26
C TYR A 207 3.08 -5.10 -10.65
N PRO A 208 2.13 -4.56 -9.86
CA PRO A 208 1.41 -3.38 -10.26
C PRO A 208 2.24 -2.11 -10.06
N GLU A 209 2.03 -1.14 -10.95
CA GLU A 209 2.79 0.10 -11.03
C GLU A 209 1.84 1.26 -11.26
N MET A 210 1.62 2.07 -10.24
CA MET A 210 0.60 3.10 -10.34
C MET A 210 1.26 4.43 -10.65
N LEU A 211 0.84 5.08 -11.74
CA LEU A 211 1.23 6.44 -12.06
C LEU A 211 0.04 7.37 -11.87
N ILE A 212 0.12 8.25 -10.88
CA ILE A 212 -0.93 9.21 -10.54
C ILE A 212 -0.37 10.61 -10.74
N TRP A 213 -1.09 11.48 -11.44
CA TRP A 213 -0.63 12.84 -11.71
C TRP A 213 -1.75 13.86 -11.63
N ARG A 214 -1.36 15.14 -11.55
CA ARG A 214 -2.31 16.26 -11.57
C ARG A 214 -2.51 16.77 -13.00
N ARG A 215 -3.74 16.66 -13.53
CA ARG A 215 -4.07 17.04 -14.92
C ARG A 215 -3.68 18.48 -15.31
N ALA A 216 -3.74 19.43 -14.36
CA ALA A 216 -3.38 20.82 -14.61
C ALA A 216 -1.87 21.04 -14.88
N HIS A 217 -1.02 20.04 -14.60
CA HIS A 217 0.45 20.13 -14.66
C HIS A 217 1.03 19.11 -15.65
N ARG A 218 0.36 18.88 -16.79
CA ARG A 218 0.76 17.89 -17.81
C ARG A 218 1.41 18.54 -19.04
N PRO A 219 2.65 19.09 -18.98
CA PRO A 219 3.41 19.32 -20.20
C PRO A 219 3.66 17.97 -20.88
N GLN A 220 3.23 17.81 -22.14
CA GLN A 220 3.38 16.57 -22.91
C GLN A 220 4.81 15.99 -22.88
N ARG A 221 5.83 16.85 -22.76
CA ARG A 221 7.24 16.43 -22.66
C ARG A 221 7.58 15.71 -21.35
N LEU A 222 6.97 16.09 -20.22
CA LEU A 222 7.23 15.47 -18.93
C LEU A 222 6.53 14.11 -18.79
N GLU A 223 5.39 13.93 -19.47
CA GLU A 223 4.74 12.62 -19.57
C GLU A 223 5.61 11.61 -20.31
N ALA A 224 6.20 12.00 -21.44
CA ALA A 224 7.12 11.14 -22.17
C ALA A 224 8.35 10.79 -21.32
N LEU A 225 8.88 11.74 -20.53
CA LEU A 225 9.99 11.50 -19.62
C LEU A 225 9.63 10.44 -18.58
N VAL A 226 8.51 10.59 -17.88
CA VAL A 226 8.08 9.64 -16.84
C VAL A 226 7.72 8.28 -17.44
N GLY A 227 7.10 8.24 -18.62
CA GLY A 227 6.85 7.01 -19.37
C GLY A 227 8.15 6.28 -19.71
N ASN A 228 9.12 6.97 -20.31
CA ASN A 228 10.43 6.42 -20.63
C ASN A 228 11.18 5.93 -19.38
N MET A 229 11.03 6.63 -18.25
CA MET A 229 11.61 6.21 -16.96
C MET A 229 11.01 4.87 -16.50
N LEU A 230 9.70 4.68 -16.64
CA LEU A 230 9.04 3.40 -16.29
C LEU A 230 9.45 2.26 -17.22
N ASP A 231 9.61 2.53 -18.53
CA ASP A 231 10.13 1.56 -19.50
C ASP A 231 11.57 1.16 -19.19
N ALA A 232 12.41 2.13 -18.83
CA ALA A 232 13.81 1.89 -18.45
C ALA A 232 13.89 1.09 -17.14
N TRP A 233 13.07 1.40 -16.15
CA TRP A 233 12.97 0.64 -14.91
C TRP A 233 12.55 -0.81 -15.19
N SER A 234 11.50 -1.03 -15.99
CA SER A 234 11.07 -2.37 -16.40
C SER A 234 12.21 -3.15 -17.04
N SER A 235 12.88 -2.53 -18.00
CA SER A 235 14.01 -3.13 -18.72
C SER A 235 15.15 -3.52 -17.79
N GLN A 236 15.46 -2.69 -16.78
CA GLN A 236 16.48 -2.99 -15.77
C GLN A 236 16.10 -4.16 -14.86
N GLN A 237 14.80 -4.32 -14.56
CA GLN A 237 14.31 -5.50 -13.85
C GLN A 237 14.30 -6.77 -14.72
N GLY A 238 14.61 -6.65 -16.01
CA GLY A 238 14.60 -7.76 -16.98
C GLY A 238 13.20 -8.12 -17.48
N ASP A 239 12.25 -7.20 -17.36
CA ASP A 239 10.84 -7.39 -17.71
C ASP A 239 10.35 -6.33 -18.72
N GLU A 240 9.16 -6.57 -19.29
CA GLU A 240 8.48 -5.67 -20.21
C GLU A 240 7.31 -4.97 -19.50
N LEU A 241 7.16 -3.65 -19.74
CA LEU A 241 6.00 -2.92 -19.24
C LEU A 241 4.78 -3.30 -20.10
N VAL A 242 3.74 -3.81 -19.45
CA VAL A 242 2.48 -4.12 -20.11
C VAL A 242 1.42 -3.15 -19.65
N HIS A 243 0.92 -2.35 -20.58
CA HIS A 243 -0.20 -1.48 -20.26
C HIS A 243 -1.43 -2.34 -19.95
N VAL A 244 -1.83 -2.38 -18.68
CA VAL A 244 -3.07 -3.03 -18.27
C VAL A 244 -4.13 -1.95 -18.14
N ASP A 245 -5.05 -1.91 -19.10
CA ASP A 245 -6.21 -1.02 -19.06
C ASP A 245 -7.09 -1.37 -17.85
N HIS A 246 -6.83 -0.71 -16.73
CA HIS A 246 -7.50 -0.98 -15.48
C HIS A 246 -8.86 -0.28 -15.43
N THR A 247 -9.83 -0.84 -16.16
CA THR A 247 -11.24 -0.36 -16.20
C THR A 247 -12.13 -1.02 -15.13
N GLN A 248 -11.70 -2.15 -14.58
CA GLN A 248 -12.38 -2.86 -13.49
C GLN A 248 -11.80 -2.40 -12.16
N GLY A 249 -12.54 -2.42 -11.05
CA GLY A 249 -12.04 -1.90 -9.76
C GLY A 249 -10.76 -2.59 -9.24
N TRP A 250 -10.21 -2.09 -8.13
CA TRP A 250 -9.00 -2.62 -7.45
C TRP A 250 -9.07 -4.11 -7.09
N ASP A 251 -10.25 -4.73 -7.23
CA ASP A 251 -10.57 -6.14 -7.03
C ASP A 251 -9.77 -7.11 -7.94
N SER A 252 -9.10 -6.61 -8.99
CA SER A 252 -8.23 -7.42 -9.88
C SER A 252 -6.83 -7.72 -9.29
N LEU A 253 -6.45 -7.00 -8.23
CA LEU A 253 -5.16 -7.16 -7.56
C LEU A 253 -5.25 -8.26 -6.50
N SER A 254 -4.35 -9.23 -6.60
CA SER A 254 -4.23 -10.33 -5.64
C SER A 254 -2.99 -10.13 -4.78
N PRO A 255 -3.06 -10.30 -3.46
CA PRO A 255 -1.86 -10.22 -2.64
C PRO A 255 -0.82 -11.26 -3.09
N ALA A 256 0.46 -10.88 -3.09
CA ALA A 256 1.52 -11.84 -3.37
C ALA A 256 1.51 -12.92 -2.27
N GLU A 257 1.51 -14.20 -2.64
CA GLU A 257 1.15 -15.41 -1.84
C GLU A 257 1.73 -15.54 -0.41
N THR A 258 2.62 -14.65 0.03
CA THR A 258 3.27 -14.64 1.34
C THR A 258 2.88 -13.47 2.28
N CYS A 259 2.09 -12.47 1.86
CA CYS A 259 1.97 -11.21 2.61
C CYS A 259 0.77 -11.07 3.57
N TRP A 260 -0.25 -11.94 3.49
CA TRP A 260 -1.37 -11.95 4.44
C TRP A 260 -1.26 -13.10 5.44
N ARG A 261 -0.44 -12.89 6.48
CA ARG A 261 -0.56 -13.58 7.77
C ARG A 261 -1.23 -12.63 8.78
N ASN A 262 -2.43 -12.17 8.46
CA ASN A 262 -3.34 -11.74 9.51
C ASN A 262 -4.36 -12.85 9.65
N ASP A 263 -4.04 -13.82 10.49
CA ASP A 263 -5.03 -14.75 11.02
C ASP A 263 -5.97 -13.90 11.89
N LEU A 264 -7.01 -13.35 11.27
CA LEU A 264 -8.21 -12.95 11.99
C LEU A 264 -8.86 -14.25 12.45
N ASP A 265 -8.33 -14.82 13.52
CA ASP A 265 -9.00 -15.83 14.32
C ASP A 265 -10.22 -15.14 14.94
N ILE A 266 -11.32 -15.13 14.19
CA ILE A 266 -12.64 -14.82 14.73
C ILE A 266 -13.06 -16.07 15.51
N TYR A 267 -12.61 -16.18 16.75
CA TYR A 267 -13.15 -17.15 17.69
C TYR A 267 -14.63 -16.81 17.93
N GLY A 268 -15.52 -17.66 17.42
CA GLY A 268 -16.89 -17.74 17.93
C GLY A 268 -16.86 -18.14 19.41
N PRO A 269 -17.90 -17.80 20.20
CA PRO A 269 -17.87 -18.05 21.64
C PRO A 269 -17.66 -19.53 21.91
N SER A 270 -16.71 -19.81 22.81
CA SER A 270 -16.58 -21.08 23.50
C SER A 270 -17.97 -21.52 23.94
N PHE A 271 -18.43 -22.64 23.36
CA PHE A 271 -19.60 -23.35 23.82
C PHE A 271 -19.28 -23.81 25.25
N ASN A 272 -19.65 -23.01 26.25
CA ASN A 272 -19.84 -23.50 27.60
C ASN A 272 -20.98 -24.53 27.51
N ARG A 273 -20.62 -25.82 27.37
CA ARG A 273 -21.50 -26.90 27.80
C ARG A 273 -21.64 -26.79 29.31
N SER A 274 -22.55 -25.96 29.78
CA SER A 274 -23.23 -26.24 31.04
C SER A 274 -24.30 -27.29 30.75
N GLU A 275 -23.85 -28.54 30.62
CA GLU A 275 -24.72 -29.69 30.88
C GLU A 275 -25.05 -29.67 32.37
N THR A 276 -26.18 -29.07 32.74
CA THR A 276 -26.86 -29.44 33.99
C THR A 276 -27.92 -30.47 33.66
N GLY A 277 -27.46 -31.70 33.45
CA GLY A 277 -28.22 -32.92 33.63
C GLY A 277 -27.57 -33.72 34.77
N PRO A 278 -28.34 -34.29 35.70
CA PRO A 278 -27.79 -34.85 36.94
C PRO A 278 -26.89 -36.06 36.63
N SER A 279 -25.67 -36.02 37.16
CA SER A 279 -24.73 -37.16 37.13
C SER A 279 -25.30 -38.37 37.89
N PRO A 280 -25.12 -39.60 37.39
CA PRO A 280 -25.49 -40.81 38.09
C PRO A 280 -24.51 -41.06 39.25
N GLN A 281 -25.07 -41.25 40.45
CA GLN A 281 -24.31 -41.68 41.62
C GLN A 281 -23.73 -43.08 41.38
N SER A 282 -22.41 -43.17 41.31
CA SER A 282 -21.67 -44.43 41.47
C SER A 282 -21.40 -44.68 42.94
N GLY A 283 -21.66 -45.91 43.35
CA GLY A 283 -21.74 -46.33 44.75
C GLY A 283 -20.43 -46.27 45.53
N LYS A 284 -20.59 -46.08 46.84
CA LYS A 284 -19.65 -46.56 47.84
C LYS A 284 -20.40 -47.45 48.82
N THR A 285 -20.28 -48.75 48.59
CA THR A 285 -20.53 -49.81 49.53
C THR A 285 -19.71 -49.56 50.79
N ARG A 286 -20.35 -49.39 51.94
CA ARG A 286 -19.70 -49.42 53.25
C ARG A 286 -20.39 -50.47 54.10
N ILE A 287 -19.71 -51.60 54.24
CA ILE A 287 -20.02 -52.70 55.15
C ILE A 287 -19.65 -52.25 56.56
N SER A 288 -20.53 -52.51 57.53
CA SER A 288 -20.24 -52.55 58.97
C SER A 288 -21.40 -53.23 59.71
N PRO A 289 -21.16 -53.81 60.89
CA PRO A 289 -21.62 -55.16 61.21
C PRO A 289 -22.84 -55.24 62.15
N THR A 290 -23.41 -56.44 62.15
CA THR A 290 -24.32 -57.08 63.12
C THR A 290 -24.29 -56.54 64.55
N THR A 291 -25.48 -56.28 65.11
CA THR A 291 -25.88 -56.75 66.45
C THR A 291 -27.37 -57.09 66.50
N SER A 292 -27.61 -58.31 66.96
CA SER A 292 -28.81 -58.93 67.53
C SER A 292 -29.78 -58.05 68.32
N SER A 293 -31.08 -58.27 68.13
CA SER A 293 -32.02 -58.90 69.09
C SER A 293 -33.32 -59.25 68.38
#